data_AF-A0A3D3XV25-F1
#
_entry.id   AF-A0A3D3XV25-F1
#
_cell.length_a   1.000
_cell.length_b   1.000
_cell.length_c   1.000
_cell.angle_alpha   90.00
_cell.angle_beta   90.00
_cell.angle_gamma   90.00
#
_symmetry.space_group_name_H-M   'P 1'
#
loop_
_entity.id
_entity.type
_entity.pdbx_description
1 polymer ?
#
loop_
_entity_poly.entity_id
_entity_poly.type
_entity_poly.pdbx_seq_one_letter_code
_entity_poly.pdbx_strand_id
1 'polypeptide(L)'
;MNLDAEATILGRAQWQWLEERLREPADVHIIASSIQVISNEHCWERWGTFPRERTRLFHTIASSGARNVFIVSGDRHLGEISKLPETGDFGLDFPLYDVTSSPLSARSGFGKGEVNGYRVGHDNVRVPNFGVIEINPTNRQAFLSLRDRAGETLVHTSVFLR
;
A
#
# COMPACT_ATOMS: atom_id res chain seq x y z
N MET A 1 -4.05 -17.01 -9.36
CA MET A 1 -2.72 -16.88 -8.72
C MET A 1 -1.71 -17.54 -9.62
N ASN A 2 -0.56 -16.90 -9.83
CA ASN A 2 0.56 -17.43 -10.57
C ASN A 2 1.57 -18.03 -9.59
N LEU A 3 1.71 -19.36 -9.62
CA LEU A 3 2.59 -20.13 -8.74
C LEU A 3 3.90 -20.55 -9.42
N ASP A 4 4.12 -20.12 -10.66
CA ASP A 4 5.35 -20.41 -11.40
C ASP A 4 6.56 -19.83 -10.64
N ALA A 5 7.63 -20.61 -10.59
CA ALA A 5 8.84 -20.22 -9.90
C ALA A 5 9.55 -19.02 -10.56
N GLU A 6 9.36 -18.86 -11.87
CA GLU A 6 10.00 -17.81 -12.67
C GLU A 6 9.10 -16.58 -12.89
N ALA A 7 7.85 -16.63 -12.41
CA ALA A 7 6.93 -15.50 -12.51
C ALA A 7 7.39 -14.34 -11.62
N THR A 8 7.55 -13.17 -12.23
CA THR A 8 8.16 -11.99 -11.59
C THR A 8 7.30 -10.75 -11.80
N ILE A 9 7.23 -9.87 -10.80
CA ILE A 9 6.67 -8.52 -10.93
C ILE A 9 7.81 -7.55 -11.20
N LEU A 10 8.91 -7.68 -10.45
CA LEU A 10 10.11 -6.87 -10.63
C LEU A 10 11.23 -7.73 -11.20
N GLY A 11 11.93 -7.25 -12.21
CA GLY A 11 13.13 -7.93 -12.72
C GLY A 11 14.27 -7.92 -11.70
N ARG A 12 15.28 -8.78 -11.90
CA ARG A 12 16.45 -8.90 -10.99
C ARG A 12 17.10 -7.55 -10.66
N ALA A 13 17.32 -6.69 -11.66
CA ALA A 13 17.92 -5.38 -11.46
C ALA A 13 17.03 -4.43 -10.63
N GLN A 14 15.71 -4.51 -10.80
CA GLN A 14 14.76 -3.71 -10.01
C GLN A 14 14.71 -4.19 -8.55
N TRP A 15 14.76 -5.50 -8.33
CA TRP A 15 14.85 -6.06 -6.98
C TRP A 15 16.12 -5.64 -6.27
N GLN A 16 17.28 -5.76 -6.92
CA GLN A 16 18.55 -5.30 -6.36
C GLN A 16 18.49 -3.80 -6.02
N TRP A 17 17.99 -2.98 -6.95
CA TRP A 17 17.85 -1.54 -6.72
C TRP A 17 16.93 -1.23 -5.52
N LEU A 18 15.79 -1.92 -5.40
CA LEU A 18 14.86 -1.71 -4.28
C LEU A 18 15.50 -2.08 -2.94
N GLU A 19 16.20 -3.21 -2.87
CA GLU A 19 16.93 -3.64 -1.68
C GLU A 19 18.03 -2.64 -1.28
N GLU A 20 18.72 -2.03 -2.24
CA GLU A 20 19.71 -0.98 -1.97
C GLU A 20 19.06 0.30 -1.45
N ARG A 21 17.99 0.79 -2.10
CA ARG A 21 17.29 2.02 -1.68
C ARG A 21 16.65 1.91 -0.31
N LEU A 22 16.12 0.74 0.06
CA LEU A 22 15.53 0.53 1.39
C LEU A 22 16.57 0.52 2.51
N ARG A 23 17.85 0.26 2.22
CA ARG A 23 18.94 0.35 3.21
C ARG A 23 19.45 1.78 3.40
N GLU A 24 19.10 2.71 2.51
CA GLU A 24 19.48 4.11 2.66
C GLU A 24 18.70 4.76 3.81
N PRO A 25 19.38 5.52 4.70
CA PRO A 25 18.71 6.19 5.80
C PRO A 25 17.66 7.20 5.31
N ALA A 26 16.43 7.08 5.82
CA ALA A 26 15.37 8.07 5.62
C ALA A 26 14.44 8.06 6.84
N ASP A 27 13.82 9.21 7.12
CA ASP A 27 12.77 9.30 8.15
C ASP A 27 11.49 8.57 7.73
N VAL A 28 11.23 8.54 6.41
CA VAL A 28 10.07 7.92 5.76
C VAL A 28 10.48 7.38 4.39
N HIS A 29 10.08 6.16 4.07
CA HIS A 29 10.15 5.61 2.71
C HIS A 29 8.75 5.51 2.11
N ILE A 30 8.61 5.89 0.84
CA ILE A 30 7.36 5.73 0.09
C ILE A 30 7.63 4.81 -1.10
N ILE A 31 6.90 3.69 -1.16
CA ILE A 31 6.94 2.76 -2.30
C ILE A 31 5.69 3.00 -3.14
N ALA A 32 5.88 3.40 -4.38
CA ALA A 32 4.78 3.52 -5.35
C ALA A 32 4.65 2.22 -6.15
N SER A 33 3.43 1.67 -6.19
CA SER A 33 3.07 0.49 -6.98
C SER A 33 1.90 0.83 -7.91
N SER A 34 1.90 0.32 -9.14
CA SER A 34 0.76 0.54 -10.05
C SER A 34 -0.51 -0.16 -9.56
N ILE A 35 -0.36 -1.35 -8.97
CA ILE A 35 -1.44 -2.21 -8.48
C ILE A 35 -1.38 -2.37 -6.96
N GLN A 36 -2.49 -2.80 -6.34
CA GLN A 36 -2.57 -2.99 -4.89
C GLN A 36 -1.55 -4.01 -4.38
N VAL A 37 -0.91 -3.69 -3.24
CA VAL A 37 0.08 -4.54 -2.59
C VAL A 37 -0.54 -5.31 -1.42
N ILE A 38 -1.30 -4.63 -0.57
CA ILE A 38 -1.82 -5.23 0.68
C ILE A 38 -3.19 -5.88 0.46
N SER A 39 -4.13 -5.22 -0.22
CA SER A 39 -5.44 -5.80 -0.53
C SER A 39 -5.27 -7.08 -1.34
N ASN A 40 -5.85 -8.21 -0.90
CA ASN A 40 -5.54 -9.53 -1.45
C ASN A 40 -6.74 -10.42 -1.80
N GLU A 41 -7.98 -9.99 -1.54
CA GLU A 41 -9.16 -10.87 -1.64
C GLU A 41 -10.05 -10.60 -2.86
N HIS A 42 -9.87 -9.48 -3.55
CA HIS A 42 -10.62 -9.18 -4.78
C HIS A 42 -10.19 -10.09 -5.95
N CYS A 43 -10.75 -9.95 -7.15
CA CYS A 43 -10.40 -10.82 -8.30
C CYS A 43 -9.44 -10.17 -9.32
N TRP A 44 -9.18 -8.87 -9.17
CA TRP A 44 -8.40 -8.04 -10.10
C TRP A 44 -6.88 -8.10 -9.89
N GLU A 45 -6.14 -7.37 -10.74
CA GLU A 45 -4.68 -7.24 -10.67
C GLU A 45 -4.22 -6.69 -9.32
N ARG A 46 -3.23 -7.38 -8.74
CA ARG A 46 -2.63 -7.09 -7.45
C ARG A 46 -1.34 -7.89 -7.29
N TRP A 47 -0.48 -7.49 -6.37
CA TRP A 47 0.68 -8.28 -5.97
C TRP A 47 0.30 -9.68 -5.49
N GLY A 48 -0.88 -9.82 -4.89
CA GLY A 48 -1.49 -11.09 -4.50
C GLY A 48 -1.58 -12.15 -5.59
N THR A 49 -1.62 -11.72 -6.86
CA THR A 49 -1.59 -12.63 -8.00
C THR A 49 -0.25 -13.35 -8.12
N PHE A 50 0.84 -12.76 -7.63
CA PHE A 50 2.20 -13.32 -7.61
C PHE A 50 2.66 -13.50 -6.14
N PRO A 51 2.16 -14.52 -5.43
CA PRO A 51 2.37 -14.66 -3.99
C PRO A 51 3.86 -14.70 -3.59
N ARG A 52 4.74 -15.29 -4.40
CA ARG A 52 6.18 -15.33 -4.12
C ARG A 52 6.81 -13.94 -4.15
N GLU A 53 6.46 -13.12 -5.15
CA GLU A 53 6.95 -11.75 -5.30
C GLU A 53 6.38 -10.84 -4.19
N ARG A 54 5.11 -11.02 -3.82
CA ARG A 54 4.49 -10.30 -2.69
C ARG A 54 5.17 -10.63 -1.36
N THR A 55 5.39 -11.92 -1.08
CA THR A 55 6.14 -12.34 0.11
C THR A 55 7.57 -11.79 0.09
N ARG A 56 8.24 -11.84 -1.07
CA ARG A 56 9.58 -11.26 -1.23
C ARG A 56 9.58 -9.76 -0.93
N LEU A 57 8.61 -8.99 -1.41
CA LEU A 57 8.50 -7.56 -1.12
C LEU A 57 8.44 -7.30 0.39
N PHE A 58 7.56 -8.00 1.10
CA PHE A 58 7.40 -7.82 2.54
C PHE A 58 8.66 -8.23 3.32
N HIS A 59 9.32 -9.33 2.94
CA HIS A 59 10.58 -9.74 3.54
C HIS A 59 11.72 -8.75 3.24
N THR A 60 11.78 -8.21 2.02
CA THR A 60 12.76 -7.18 1.65
C THR A 60 12.58 -5.93 2.50
N ILE A 61 11.33 -5.49 2.71
CA ILE A 61 11.04 -4.36 3.61
C ILE A 61 11.47 -4.70 5.04
N ALA A 62 11.01 -5.82 5.60
CA ALA A 62 11.31 -6.24 6.96
C ALA A 62 12.81 -6.38 7.25
N SER A 63 13.58 -6.92 6.31
CA SER A 63 15.02 -7.17 6.47
C SER A 63 15.91 -5.98 6.12
N SER A 64 15.37 -4.94 5.49
CA SER A 64 16.16 -3.76 5.07
C SER A 64 16.60 -2.86 6.24
N GLY A 65 15.89 -2.91 7.37
CA GLY A 65 16.04 -1.95 8.47
C GLY A 65 15.32 -0.62 8.23
N ALA A 66 14.65 -0.44 7.08
CA ALA A 66 13.77 0.70 6.82
C ALA A 66 12.66 0.77 7.87
N ARG A 67 12.29 1.98 8.25
CA ARG A 67 11.17 2.26 9.18
C ARG A 67 10.20 3.19 8.47
N ASN A 68 8.97 3.27 8.99
CA ASN A 68 7.97 4.23 8.50
C ASN A 68 7.74 4.11 6.98
N VAL A 69 7.64 2.88 6.48
CA VAL A 69 7.42 2.60 5.06
C VAL A 69 5.93 2.70 4.75
N PHE A 70 5.57 3.54 3.79
CA PHE A 70 4.21 3.64 3.25
C PHE A 70 4.17 3.19 1.79
N ILE A 71 3.10 2.52 1.41
CA ILE A 71 2.82 2.14 0.04
C ILE A 71 1.72 3.05 -0.51
N VAL A 72 1.89 3.49 -1.76
CA VAL A 72 0.82 4.13 -2.53
C VAL A 72 0.53 3.29 -3.77
N SER A 73 -0.75 3.06 -4.04
CA SER A 73 -1.18 2.23 -5.17
C SER A 73 -2.40 2.78 -5.92
N GLY A 74 -2.72 2.16 -7.06
CA GLY A 74 -3.82 2.58 -7.93
C GLY A 74 -4.48 1.40 -8.65
N ASP A 75 -4.99 1.66 -9.87
CA ASP A 75 -5.54 0.66 -10.80
C ASP A 75 -6.85 -0.04 -10.38
N ARG A 76 -7.56 0.49 -9.39
CA ARG A 76 -8.78 -0.17 -8.88
C ARG A 76 -10.10 0.49 -9.25
N HIS A 77 -10.07 1.73 -9.74
CA HIS A 77 -11.27 2.55 -9.96
C HIS A 77 -12.12 2.73 -8.68
N LEU A 78 -11.48 2.54 -7.53
CA LEU A 78 -11.94 2.80 -6.17
C LEU A 78 -10.71 3.23 -5.35
N GLY A 79 -10.96 3.88 -4.22
CA GLY A 79 -9.94 4.13 -3.21
C GLY A 79 -10.14 3.23 -1.99
N GLU A 80 -9.05 2.81 -1.35
CA GLU A 80 -9.08 2.30 0.01
C GLU A 80 -7.74 2.49 0.70
N ILE A 81 -7.74 2.43 2.03
CA ILE A 81 -6.51 2.30 2.82
C ILE A 81 -6.48 0.89 3.38
N SER A 82 -5.40 0.16 3.16
CA SER A 82 -5.18 -1.17 3.72
C SER A 82 -4.07 -1.13 4.76
N LYS A 83 -4.21 -1.88 5.85
CA LYS A 83 -3.23 -2.05 6.92
C LYS A 83 -2.86 -3.53 7.07
N LEU A 84 -1.61 -3.86 6.78
CA LEU A 84 -1.02 -5.14 7.13
C LEU A 84 -0.41 -5.01 8.55
N PRO A 85 -0.87 -5.79 9.54
CA PRO A 85 -0.35 -5.71 10.90
C PRO A 85 1.11 -6.17 10.97
N GLU A 86 1.83 -5.61 11.93
CA GLU A 86 3.19 -6.01 12.31
C GLU A 86 3.25 -7.47 12.80
N THR A 87 2.19 -7.96 13.45
CA THR A 87 2.10 -9.34 13.92
C THR A 87 1.67 -10.25 12.78
N GLY A 88 2.63 -10.88 12.10
CA GLY A 88 2.38 -11.81 11.00
C GLY A 88 3.63 -12.51 10.47
N ASP A 89 3.45 -13.32 9.44
CA ASP A 89 4.49 -14.24 8.91
C ASP A 89 5.64 -13.54 8.15
N PHE A 90 5.57 -12.22 7.95
CA PHE A 90 6.52 -11.47 7.14
C PHE A 90 7.66 -10.82 7.93
N GLY A 91 7.67 -10.95 9.26
CA GLY A 91 8.73 -10.41 10.11
C GLY A 91 8.79 -8.88 10.20
N LEU A 92 7.68 -8.20 9.90
CA LEU A 92 7.58 -6.74 10.04
C LEU A 92 7.57 -6.36 11.52
N ASP A 93 8.30 -5.31 11.90
CA ASP A 93 8.26 -4.76 13.25
C ASP A 93 7.25 -3.60 13.38
N PHE A 94 6.75 -3.06 12.26
CA PHE A 94 5.73 -2.00 12.19
C PHE A 94 4.62 -2.35 11.19
N PRO A 95 3.40 -1.80 11.37
CA PRO A 95 2.31 -2.01 10.42
C PRO A 95 2.63 -1.34 9.08
N LEU A 96 2.41 -2.05 7.98
CA LEU A 96 2.48 -1.46 6.63
C LEU A 96 1.12 -0.96 6.21
N TYR A 97 1.11 0.22 5.59
CA TYR A 97 -0.09 0.83 5.02
C TYR A 97 0.05 0.96 3.51
N ASP A 98 -1.03 0.66 2.80
CA ASP A 98 -1.17 0.82 1.35
C ASP A 98 -2.36 1.74 1.09
N VAL A 99 -2.06 2.96 0.63
CA VAL A 99 -3.05 3.98 0.25
C VAL A 99 -3.34 3.81 -1.23
N THR A 100 -4.39 3.05 -1.54
CA THR A 100 -4.89 2.89 -2.90
C THR A 100 -5.80 4.06 -3.23
N SER A 101 -5.44 4.87 -4.23
CA SER A 101 -6.28 5.98 -4.71
C SER A 101 -6.60 5.80 -6.19
N SER A 102 -7.89 5.80 -6.54
CA SER A 102 -8.34 5.69 -7.93
C SER A 102 -9.86 5.90 -8.04
N PRO A 103 -10.38 6.50 -9.13
CA PRO A 103 -9.71 7.39 -10.07
C PRO A 103 -9.96 8.86 -9.72
N LEU A 104 -9.02 9.77 -10.03
CA LEU A 104 -9.29 11.20 -9.90
C LEU A 104 -10.19 11.71 -11.04
N SER A 105 -9.90 11.34 -12.28
CA SER A 105 -10.54 11.86 -13.51
C SER A 105 -11.39 10.84 -14.27
N ALA A 106 -11.20 9.53 -14.04
CA ALA A 106 -11.92 8.46 -14.74
C ALA A 106 -13.20 8.02 -14.02
N ARG A 107 -13.84 6.96 -14.54
CA ARG A 107 -15.09 6.41 -14.00
C ARG A 107 -14.84 5.70 -12.67
N SER A 108 -15.53 6.15 -11.62
CA SER A 108 -15.59 5.52 -10.31
C SER A 108 -16.90 4.71 -10.13
N GLY A 109 -17.11 4.12 -8.95
CA GLY A 109 -18.34 3.41 -8.60
C GLY A 109 -18.20 1.89 -8.48
N PHE A 110 -17.02 1.34 -8.77
CA PHE A 110 -16.75 -0.10 -8.78
C PHE A 110 -16.44 -0.64 -7.38
N GLY A 111 -16.40 -1.96 -7.23
CA GLY A 111 -15.95 -2.61 -6.00
C GLY A 111 -16.96 -2.69 -4.86
N LYS A 112 -18.25 -2.42 -5.09
CA LYS A 112 -19.29 -2.60 -4.07
C LYS A 112 -19.26 -4.04 -3.53
N GLY A 113 -19.05 -4.20 -2.23
CA GLY A 113 -19.00 -5.52 -1.58
C GLY A 113 -17.68 -6.27 -1.77
N GLU A 114 -16.64 -5.65 -2.33
CA GLU A 114 -15.31 -6.26 -2.36
C GLU A 114 -14.75 -6.42 -0.95
N VAL A 115 -14.42 -7.65 -0.60
CA VAL A 115 -13.80 -7.99 0.68
C VAL A 115 -12.35 -7.53 0.68
N ASN A 116 -11.93 -6.92 1.78
CA ASN A 116 -10.53 -6.70 2.12
C ASN A 116 -10.40 -6.74 3.65
N GLY A 117 -9.89 -7.83 4.19
CA GLY A 117 -9.66 -8.04 5.62
C GLY A 117 -8.58 -7.13 6.19
N TYR A 118 -7.80 -6.46 5.34
CA TYR A 118 -6.84 -5.43 5.74
C TYR A 118 -7.42 -4.01 5.69
N ARG A 119 -8.70 -3.83 5.32
CA ARG A 119 -9.28 -2.51 5.12
C ARG A 119 -9.29 -1.69 6.40
N VAL A 120 -8.84 -0.45 6.26
CA VAL A 120 -9.04 0.60 7.25
C VAL A 120 -10.33 1.34 6.88
N GLY A 121 -11.29 1.34 7.80
CA GLY A 121 -12.62 1.90 7.59
C GLY A 121 -13.66 0.83 7.22
N HIS A 122 -14.90 1.28 7.02
CA HIS A 122 -16.05 0.39 6.87
C HIS A 122 -16.27 -0.12 5.44
N ASP A 123 -16.03 0.70 4.42
CA ASP A 123 -16.24 0.37 3.00
C ASP A 123 -15.14 1.02 2.15
N ASN A 124 -15.02 0.59 0.89
CA ASN A 124 -14.15 1.28 -0.07
C ASN A 124 -14.77 2.60 -0.58
N VAL A 125 -13.89 3.48 -1.05
CA VAL A 125 -14.25 4.78 -1.63
C VAL A 125 -14.58 4.58 -3.10
N ARG A 126 -15.84 4.85 -3.47
CA ARG A 126 -16.36 4.61 -4.83
C ARG A 126 -16.71 5.90 -5.58
N VAL A 127 -16.21 7.03 -5.10
CA VAL A 127 -16.29 8.33 -5.76
C VAL A 127 -14.90 8.74 -6.26
N PRO A 128 -14.78 9.73 -7.17
CA PRO A 128 -13.47 10.20 -7.58
C PRO A 128 -12.67 10.73 -6.40
N ASN A 129 -11.41 10.29 -6.26
CA ASN A 129 -10.60 10.55 -5.08
C ASN A 129 -9.10 10.65 -5.40
N PHE A 130 -8.33 11.17 -4.43
CA PHE A 130 -6.87 11.14 -4.40
C PHE A 130 -6.35 10.83 -3.00
N GLY A 131 -5.16 10.22 -2.91
CA GLY A 131 -4.48 9.93 -1.65
C GLY A 131 -3.61 11.08 -1.16
N VAL A 132 -3.55 11.27 0.15
CA VAL A 132 -2.69 12.25 0.82
C VAL A 132 -1.97 11.59 1.98
N ILE A 133 -0.65 11.80 2.04
CA ILE A 133 0.21 11.45 3.18
C ILE A 133 0.76 12.76 3.74
N GLU A 134 0.29 13.18 4.91
CA GLU A 134 0.79 14.36 5.62
C GLU A 134 1.76 13.92 6.71
N ILE A 135 3.03 14.29 6.57
CA ILE A 135 4.09 13.95 7.53
C ILE A 135 4.30 15.14 8.47
N ASN A 136 4.07 14.92 9.76
CA ASN A 136 4.37 15.87 10.81
C ASN A 136 5.60 15.40 11.61
N PRO A 137 6.79 15.94 11.32
CA PRO A 137 8.02 15.52 12.00
C PRO A 137 8.04 15.94 13.47
N THR A 138 7.43 17.08 13.83
CA THR A 138 7.38 17.58 15.21
C THR A 138 6.62 16.64 16.13
N ASN A 139 5.47 16.15 15.67
CA ASN A 139 4.62 15.24 16.44
C ASN A 139 4.96 13.77 16.19
N ARG A 140 5.94 13.49 15.32
CA ARG A 140 6.31 12.14 14.83
C ARG A 140 5.06 11.37 14.40
N GLN A 141 4.26 11.96 13.53
CA GLN A 141 3.02 11.36 13.03
C GLN A 141 2.91 11.51 11.52
N ALA A 142 2.33 10.49 10.88
CA ALA A 142 1.81 10.59 9.53
C ALA A 142 0.29 10.44 9.54
N PHE A 143 -0.39 11.29 8.78
CA PHE A 143 -1.81 11.21 8.52
C PHE A 143 -2.03 10.72 7.09
N LEU A 144 -2.69 9.58 6.95
CA LEU A 144 -2.98 8.96 5.66
C LEU A 144 -4.46 9.16 5.37
N SER A 145 -4.81 9.73 4.23
CA SER A 145 -6.20 9.96 3.87
C SER A 145 -6.49 9.76 2.39
N LEU A 146 -7.74 9.41 2.10
CA LEU A 146 -8.32 9.58 0.77
C LEU A 146 -9.29 10.76 0.84
N ARG A 147 -9.19 11.64 -0.15
CA ARG A 147 -9.99 12.86 -0.26
C ARG A 147 -10.74 12.89 -1.58
N ASP A 148 -11.92 13.50 -1.60
CA ASP A 148 -12.66 13.75 -2.83
C ASP A 148 -12.09 14.93 -3.63
N ARG A 149 -12.71 15.29 -4.76
CA ARG A 149 -12.26 16.41 -5.60
C ARG A 149 -12.33 17.78 -4.92
N ALA A 150 -13.17 17.95 -3.90
CA ALA A 150 -13.25 19.18 -3.12
C ALA A 150 -12.19 19.23 -2.01
N GLY A 151 -11.51 18.11 -1.75
CA GLY A 151 -10.53 17.96 -0.69
C GLY A 151 -11.15 17.46 0.63
N GLU A 152 -12.43 17.06 0.62
CA GLU A 152 -13.09 16.51 1.80
C GLU A 152 -12.56 15.11 2.09
N THR A 153 -12.30 14.82 3.38
CA THR A 153 -11.75 13.54 3.80
C THR A 153 -12.82 12.46 3.79
N LEU A 154 -12.59 11.39 3.03
CA LEU A 154 -13.51 10.26 2.88
C LEU A 154 -13.16 9.10 3.81
N VAL A 155 -11.86 8.82 3.95
CA VAL A 155 -11.32 7.86 4.91
C VAL A 155 -9.94 8.34 5.33
N HIS A 156 -9.58 8.09 6.58
CA HIS A 156 -8.26 8.43 7.09
C HIS A 156 -7.80 7.49 8.19
N THR A 157 -6.51 7.55 8.47
CA THR A 157 -5.89 6.95 9.65
C THR A 157 -4.64 7.73 10.03
N SER A 158 -4.15 7.52 11.24
CA SER A 158 -2.97 8.19 11.77
C SER A 158 -1.98 7.15 12.27
N VAL A 159 -0.71 7.39 12.01
CA VAL A 159 0.39 6.47 12.30
C VAL A 159 1.46 7.23 13.06
N PHE A 160 1.95 6.67 14.17
CA PHE A 160 3.12 7.20 14.86
C PHE A 160 4.40 6.76 14.14
N LEU A 161 5.27 7.72 13.84
CA LEU A 161 6.55 7.51 13.19
C LEU A 161 7.60 7.10 14.24
N ARG A 162 8.36 6.05 13.91
CA ARG A 162 9.37 5.43 14.77
C ARG A 162 10.77 5.91 14.48
#